data_AF-A0A3D3FGS8-F1
#
_entry.id   AF-A0A3D3FGS8-F1
#
_cell.length_a   1.000
_cell.length_b   1.000
_cell.length_c   1.000
_cell.angle_alpha   90.00
_cell.angle_beta   90.00
_cell.angle_gamma   90.00
#
_symmetry.space_group_name_H-M   'P 1'
#
loop_
_entity.id
_entity.type
_entity.pdbx_description
1 polymer ?
#
loop_
_entity_poly.entity_id
_entity_poly.type
_entity_poly.pdbx_seq_one_letter_code
_entity_poly.pdbx_strand_id
1 'polypeptide(L)'
;MSYFNIVAATTENTVVTEYEPVKARADSYQSEAALEKEFIRLLCEQGYEYLPIHTEADLIANLRTKLEELNNYTFTDTEWERFFADCIANKNEG
;
A
#
# COMPACT_ATOMS: atom_id res chain seq x y z
N MET A 1 16.20 -9.72 -10.91
CA MET A 1 15.82 -8.31 -10.68
C MET A 1 14.36 -8.19 -11.02
N SER A 2 13.52 -7.73 -10.08
CA SER A 2 12.08 -7.57 -10.34
C SER A 2 11.88 -6.46 -11.37
N TYR A 3 11.25 -6.80 -12.48
CA TYR A 3 10.93 -5.86 -13.56
C TYR A 3 9.55 -5.29 -13.27
N PHE A 4 9.49 -4.02 -12.85
CA PHE A 4 8.23 -3.33 -12.60
C PHE A 4 7.72 -2.69 -13.89
N ASN A 5 6.43 -2.81 -14.15
CA ASN A 5 5.75 -2.16 -15.27
C ASN A 5 5.14 -0.83 -14.81
N ILE A 6 6.01 0.14 -14.53
CA ILE A 6 5.60 1.46 -14.00
C ILE A 6 4.96 2.28 -15.12
N VAL A 7 3.71 2.71 -14.90
CA VAL A 7 2.95 3.55 -15.84
C VAL A 7 3.54 4.96 -15.95
N ALA A 8 3.94 5.55 -14.82
CA ALA A 8 4.67 6.82 -14.77
C ALA A 8 5.46 6.93 -13.46
N ALA A 9 6.69 7.41 -13.53
CA ALA A 9 7.52 7.75 -12.36
C ALA A 9 8.30 9.03 -12.65
N THR A 10 7.84 10.16 -12.11
CA THR A 10 8.52 11.46 -12.21
C THR A 10 8.42 12.21 -10.89
N THR A 11 9.35 13.13 -10.63
CA THR A 11 9.32 14.00 -9.44
C THR A 11 8.46 15.24 -9.60
N GLU A 12 8.06 15.55 -10.84
CA GLU A 12 7.49 16.86 -11.19
C GLU A 12 5.98 16.80 -11.48
N ASN A 13 5.54 15.76 -12.19
CA ASN A 13 4.20 15.72 -12.79
C ASN A 13 3.51 14.37 -12.53
N THR A 14 2.22 14.43 -12.18
CA THR A 14 1.33 13.26 -12.07
C THR A 14 0.39 13.11 -13.26
N VAL A 15 0.29 14.13 -14.12
CA VAL A 15 -0.52 14.10 -15.35
C VAL A 15 0.33 13.58 -16.51
N VAL A 16 -0.11 12.47 -17.10
CA VAL A 16 0.56 11.83 -18.24
C VAL A 16 -0.01 12.38 -19.54
N THR A 17 0.84 12.92 -20.42
CA THR A 17 0.42 13.51 -21.70
C THR A 17 0.09 12.48 -22.77
N GLU A 18 0.75 11.32 -22.74
CA GLU A 18 0.55 10.23 -23.69
C GLU A 18 0.67 8.89 -22.96
N TYR A 19 -0.33 8.03 -23.12
CA TYR A 19 -0.35 6.69 -22.54
C TYR A 19 -0.88 5.73 -23.60
N GLU A 20 -0.09 4.72 -23.97
CA GLU A 20 -0.54 3.64 -24.83
C GLU A 20 -1.23 2.57 -23.97
N PRO A 21 -2.57 2.44 -24.02
CA PRO A 21 -3.26 1.42 -23.24
C PRO A 21 -2.90 0.04 -23.78
N VAL A 22 -2.52 -0.86 -22.86
CA VAL A 22 -2.40 -2.29 -23.19
C VAL A 22 -3.79 -2.77 -23.62
N LYS A 23 -3.90 -3.24 -24.86
CA LYS A 23 -5.16 -3.72 -25.43
C LYS A 23 -5.59 -5.02 -24.73
N ALA A 24 -6.36 -4.90 -23.66
CA ALA A 24 -7.06 -6.02 -23.04
C ALA A 24 -8.43 -6.18 -23.71
N ARG A 25 -8.74 -7.36 -24.25
CA ARG A 25 -10.12 -7.71 -24.60
C ARG A 25 -10.87 -7.94 -23.30
N ALA A 26 -11.82 -7.07 -22.98
CA ALA A 26 -12.76 -7.30 -21.89
C ALA A 26 -13.74 -8.40 -22.33
N ASP A 27 -13.35 -9.66 -22.14
CA ASP A 27 -14.25 -10.79 -22.34
C ASP A 27 -15.28 -10.79 -21.19
N SER A 28 -16.40 -10.08 -21.39
CA SER A 28 -17.62 -10.10 -20.57
C SER A 28 -17.50 -9.60 -19.11
N TYR A 29 -18.66 -9.44 -18.44
CA TYR A 29 -18.77 -9.05 -17.04
C TYR A 29 -17.99 -10.01 -16.14
N GLN A 30 -16.85 -9.55 -15.63
CA GLN A 30 -16.04 -10.28 -14.65
C GLN A 30 -16.72 -10.23 -13.27
N SER A 31 -16.53 -11.26 -12.44
CA SER A 31 -16.96 -11.22 -11.03
C SER A 31 -16.08 -10.27 -10.22
N GLU A 32 -16.58 -9.78 -9.08
CA GLU A 32 -15.81 -8.92 -8.17
C GLU A 32 -14.50 -9.59 -7.72
N ALA A 33 -14.53 -10.89 -7.42
CA ALA A 33 -13.33 -11.65 -7.04
C ALA A 33 -12.29 -11.73 -8.19
N ALA A 34 -12.75 -11.82 -9.44
CA ALA A 34 -11.86 -11.81 -10.60
C ALA A 34 -11.24 -10.42 -10.82
N LEU A 35 -12.04 -9.36 -10.66
CA LEU A 35 -11.60 -7.97 -10.74
C LEU A 35 -10.59 -7.62 -9.63
N GLU A 36 -10.86 -8.05 -8.39
CA GLU A 36 -9.98 -7.83 -7.24
C GLU A 36 -8.62 -8.50 -7.45
N LYS A 37 -8.62 -9.77 -7.88
CA LYS A 37 -7.37 -10.51 -8.16
C LYS A 37 -6.54 -9.82 -9.22
N GLU A 38 -7.18 -9.33 -10.29
CA GLU A 38 -6.49 -8.63 -11.37
C GLU A 38 -5.96 -7.27 -10.91
N PHE A 39 -6.72 -6.56 -10.08
CA PHE A 39 -6.29 -5.28 -9.51
C PHE A 39 -5.07 -5.43 -8.60
N ILE A 40 -5.05 -6.42 -7.71
CA ILE A 40 -3.89 -6.74 -6.87
C ILE A 40 -2.67 -7.05 -7.75
N ARG A 41 -2.84 -7.87 -8.80
CA ARG A 41 -1.76 -8.19 -9.75
C ARG A 41 -1.17 -6.92 -10.38
N LEU A 42 -2.02 -6.00 -10.85
CA LEU A 42 -1.59 -4.73 -11.47
C LEU A 42 -0.84 -3.81 -10.50
N LEU A 43 -1.26 -3.75 -9.23
CA LEU A 43 -0.53 -2.99 -8.21
C LEU A 43 0.85 -3.60 -7.94
N CYS A 44 0.94 -4.93 -7.83
CA CYS A 44 2.22 -5.59 -7.63
C CYS A 44 3.18 -5.39 -8.81
N GLU A 45 2.68 -5.36 -10.05
CA GLU A 45 3.50 -5.03 -11.22
C GLU A 45 4.04 -3.60 -11.19
N GLN A 46 3.35 -2.67 -10.52
CA GLN A 46 3.79 -1.30 -10.33
C GLN A 46 4.72 -1.12 -9.12
N GLY A 47 5.03 -2.21 -8.40
CA GLY A 47 5.96 -2.20 -7.26
C GLY A 47 5.30 -2.08 -5.88
N TYR A 48 3.97 -2.18 -5.80
CA TYR A 48 3.28 -2.27 -4.51
C TYR A 48 3.42 -3.68 -3.92
N GLU A 49 3.78 -3.75 -2.65
CA GLU A 49 3.82 -5.01 -1.91
C GLU A 49 2.41 -5.41 -1.47
N TYR A 50 2.03 -6.66 -1.72
CA TYR A 50 0.79 -7.23 -1.20
C TYR A 50 1.03 -7.83 0.20
N LEU A 51 0.30 -7.32 1.19
CA LEU A 51 0.36 -7.81 2.57
C LEU A 51 -0.99 -8.42 2.99
N PRO A 52 -1.03 -9.71 3.40
CA PRO A 52 -2.26 -10.37 3.85
C PRO A 52 -2.57 -10.02 5.32
N ILE A 53 -3.05 -8.79 5.54
CA ILE A 53 -3.42 -8.27 6.86
C ILE A 53 -4.91 -8.53 7.11
N HIS A 54 -5.24 -9.29 8.15
CA HIS A 54 -6.62 -9.70 8.44
C HIS A 54 -7.09 -9.33 9.84
N THR A 55 -6.20 -8.82 10.69
CA THR A 55 -6.54 -8.34 12.02
C THR A 55 -6.05 -6.92 12.23
N GLU A 56 -6.69 -6.21 13.16
CA GLU A 56 -6.23 -4.89 13.59
C GLU A 56 -4.81 -4.95 14.17
N ALA A 57 -4.49 -6.01 14.92
CA ALA A 57 -3.15 -6.21 15.48
C ALA A 57 -2.08 -6.32 14.39
N ASP A 58 -2.37 -7.02 13.29
CA ASP A 58 -1.47 -7.12 12.14
C ASP A 58 -1.23 -5.74 11.49
N LEU A 59 -2.29 -4.93 11.39
CA LEU A 59 -2.20 -3.58 10.83
C LEU A 59 -1.35 -2.65 11.71
N ILE A 60 -1.55 -2.70 13.03
CA ILE A 60 -0.78 -1.91 14.01
C ILE A 60 0.70 -2.32 13.99
N ALA A 61 0.99 -3.63 13.92
CA ALA A 61 2.35 -4.13 13.82
C ALA A 61 3.04 -3.67 12.53
N ASN A 62 2.34 -3.75 11.38
CA ASN A 62 2.87 -3.24 10.12
C ASN A 62 3.13 -1.73 10.18
N LEU A 63 2.22 -0.96 10.77
CA LEU A 63 2.38 0.49 10.92
C LEU A 63 3.65 0.84 11.73
N ARG A 64 3.89 0.14 12.85
CA ARG A 64 5.13 0.30 13.63
C ARG A 64 6.35 0.08 12.76
N THR A 65 6.42 -1.07 12.09
CA THR A 65 7.56 -1.44 11.24
C THR A 65 7.82 -0.39 10.16
N LYS A 66 6.77 0.12 9.49
CA LYS A 66 6.93 1.13 8.43
C LYS A 66 7.36 2.49 8.97
N LEU A 67 6.96 2.88 10.16
CA LEU A 67 7.45 4.10 10.81
C LEU A 67 8.91 3.96 11.25
N GLU A 68 9.30 2.80 11.78
CA GLU A 68 10.68 2.50 12.14
C GLU A 68 11.62 2.54 10.91
N GLU A 69 11.22 1.87 9.82
CA GLU A 69 11.93 1.89 8.54
C GLU A 69 12.09 3.31 7.98
N LEU A 70 11.00 4.09 7.95
CA LEU A 70 11.01 5.45 7.40
C LEU A 70 11.92 6.41 8.17
N ASN A 71 11.94 6.29 9.51
CA ASN A 71 12.66 7.22 10.38
C ASN A 71 14.04 6.71 10.82
N ASN A 72 14.42 5.50 10.41
CA ASN A 72 15.64 4.83 10.88
C ASN A 72 15.74 4.84 12.42
N TYR A 73 14.63 4.48 13.07
CA TYR A 73 14.45 4.47 14.51
C TYR A 73 13.80 3.16 14.92
N THR A 74 14.04 2.69 16.15
CA THR A 74 13.42 1.47 16.67
C THR A 74 12.72 1.81 17.97
N PHE A 75 11.41 1.59 18.02
CA PHE A 75 10.65 1.80 19.25
C PHE A 75 10.94 0.66 20.23
N THR A 76 10.95 0.96 21.52
CA THR A 76 10.63 -0.04 22.54
C THR A 76 9.12 -0.26 22.59
N ASP A 77 8.66 -1.37 23.16
CA ASP A 77 7.23 -1.67 23.24
C ASP A 77 6.45 -0.60 24.03
N THR A 78 7.01 -0.13 25.14
CA THR A 78 6.40 0.93 25.96
C THR A 78 6.34 2.27 25.22
N GLU A 79 7.37 2.61 24.44
CA GLU A 79 7.37 3.83 23.62
C GLU A 79 6.32 3.73 22.52
N TRP A 80 6.23 2.58 21.84
CA TRP A 80 5.24 2.34 20.81
C TRP A 80 3.82 2.42 21.35
N GLU A 81 3.52 1.74 22.45
CA GLU A 81 2.20 1.78 23.08
C GLU A 81 1.76 3.20 23.42
N ARG A 82 2.65 3.99 24.01
CA ARG A 82 2.39 5.39 24.35
C ARG A 82 2.19 6.24 23.10
N PHE A 83 3.10 6.15 22.13
CA PHE A 83 3.03 6.93 20.89
C PHE A 83 1.75 6.62 20.11
N PHE A 84 1.43 5.35 19.97
CA PHE A 84 0.21 4.92 19.28
C PHE A 84 -1.04 5.45 19.98
N ALA A 85 -1.14 5.31 21.31
CA ALA A 85 -2.31 5.77 22.07
C ALA A 85 -2.46 7.29 22.13
N ASP A 86 -1.35 8.04 22.21
CA ASP A 86 -1.39 9.48 22.41
C ASP A 86 -1.44 10.26 21.08
N CYS A 87 -0.82 9.75 20.01
CA CYS A 87 -0.62 10.49 18.75
C CYS A 87 -1.34 9.92 17.52
N ILE A 88 -1.65 8.62 17.49
CA ILE A 88 -2.27 7.97 16.31
C ILE A 88 -3.73 7.62 16.58
N ALA A 89 -4.00 6.92 17.68
CA ALA A 89 -5.32 6.41 18.05
C ALA A 89 -5.80 7.02 19.38
N ASN A 90 -5.71 8.36 19.47
CA ASN A 90 -6.10 9.08 20.66
C ASN A 90 -7.61 9.02 20.90
N LYS A 91 -8.01 8.44 22.04
CA LYS A 91 -9.41 8.26 22.42
C LYS A 91 -10.16 9.57 22.67
N ASN A 92 -9.44 10.67 22.87
CA ASN A 92 -10.02 11.99 23.13
C ASN A 92 -10.16 12.83 21.86
N GLU A 93 -9.62 12.39 20.71
CA GLU A 93 -9.82 13.02 19.41
C GLU A 93 -10.82 12.17 18.60
N GLY A 94 -12.11 12.46 18.78
CA GLY A 94 -13.23 11.79 18.11
C GLY A 94 -14.48 12.63 18.11
#